data_AF-A0A950ITX4-F1
#
_entry.id   AF-A0A950ITX4-F1
#
_cell.length_a   1.000
_cell.length_b   1.000
_cell.length_c   1.000
_cell.angle_alpha   90.00
_cell.angle_beta   90.00
_cell.angle_gamma   90.00
#
_symmetry.space_group_name_H-M   'P 1'
#
loop_
_entity.id
_entity.type
_entity.pdbx_description
1 polymer ?
#
loop_
_entity_poly.entity_id
_entity_poly.type
_entity_poly.pdbx_seq_one_letter_code
_entity_poly.pdbx_strand_id
1 'polypeptide(L)'
;MNLQVMAATLLILALVLFLLATRSRRRAGIPAGELFYQDLSGQPFYGKPLRSHALGISGKPDCLIRMAEGIVPVELKKSNKPPARGGVYPSHMIQAPGYCALVEEQMQVTAPYALVIYAGQQVRRVDFTEERRKWLLDTICQLECAGKRRSANRNHEHRARCMRCGLRLGCDQALL
;
A
#
# COMPACT_ATOMS: atom_id res chain seq x y z
N MET A 1 -4.30 -47.13 -20.04
CA MET A 1 -3.37 -46.04 -19.68
C MET A 1 -2.88 -46.32 -18.27
N ASN A 2 -1.58 -46.57 -18.09
CA ASN A 2 -1.04 -47.10 -16.83
C ASN A 2 -1.07 -46.03 -15.73
N LEU A 3 -1.40 -46.43 -14.50
CA LEU A 3 -1.48 -45.55 -13.32
C LEU A 3 -0.19 -44.72 -13.12
N GLN A 4 0.97 -45.33 -13.41
CA GLN A 4 2.28 -44.66 -13.37
C GLN A 4 2.40 -43.52 -14.38
N VAL A 5 1.84 -43.69 -15.59
CA VAL A 5 1.87 -42.66 -16.64
C VAL A 5 0.96 -41.49 -16.26
N MET A 6 -0.21 -41.76 -15.66
CA MET A 6 -1.10 -40.72 -15.14
C MET A 6 -0.49 -39.96 -13.96
N ALA A 7 0.18 -40.66 -13.04
CA ALA A 7 0.86 -40.03 -11.92
C ALA A 7 2.01 -39.13 -12.41
N ALA A 8 2.81 -39.59 -13.37
CA ALA A 8 3.91 -38.82 -13.94
C ALA A 8 3.41 -37.56 -14.67
N THR A 9 2.33 -37.66 -15.47
CA THR A 9 1.77 -36.50 -16.17
C THR A 9 1.16 -35.47 -15.20
N LEU A 10 0.45 -35.91 -14.15
CA LEU A 10 -0.05 -35.01 -13.12
C LEU A 10 1.08 -34.31 -12.36
N LEU A 11 2.17 -35.02 -12.06
CA LEU A 11 3.32 -34.46 -11.34
C LEU A 11 4.07 -33.43 -12.18
N ILE A 12 4.26 -33.70 -13.48
CA ILE A 12 4.85 -32.75 -14.44
C ILE A 12 3.94 -31.52 -14.59
N LEU A 13 2.63 -31.71 -14.73
CA LEU A 13 1.67 -30.60 -14.83
C LEU A 13 1.68 -29.74 -13.56
N ALA A 14 1.67 -30.37 -12.38
CA ALA A 14 1.76 -29.67 -11.11
C ALA A 14 3.07 -28.87 -10.99
N LEU A 15 4.20 -29.44 -11.41
CA LEU A 15 5.49 -28.74 -11.43
C LEU A 15 5.48 -27.55 -12.38
N VAL A 16 4.94 -27.71 -13.60
CA VAL A 16 4.82 -26.62 -14.59
C VAL A 16 3.93 -25.50 -14.05
N LEU A 17 2.76 -25.84 -13.50
CA LEU A 17 1.85 -24.86 -12.90
C LEU A 17 2.51 -24.15 -11.70
N PHE A 18 3.25 -24.87 -10.87
CA PHE A 18 4.01 -24.30 -9.75
C PHE A 18 5.10 -23.33 -10.24
N LEU A 19 5.85 -23.70 -11.27
CA LEU A 19 6.88 -22.83 -11.88
C LEU A 19 6.27 -21.59 -12.54
N LEU A 20 5.13 -21.73 -13.22
CA LEU A 20 4.41 -20.59 -13.82
C LEU A 20 3.83 -19.68 -12.74
N ALA A 21 3.25 -20.24 -11.68
CA ALA A 21 2.70 -19.46 -10.56
C ALA A 21 3.80 -18.71 -9.79
N THR A 22 4.92 -19.37 -9.49
CA THR A 22 6.08 -18.72 -8.84
C THR A 22 6.69 -17.65 -9.73
N ARG A 23 6.80 -17.88 -11.05
CA ARG A 23 7.27 -16.88 -12.01
C ARG A 23 6.29 -15.71 -12.13
N SER A 24 4.99 -15.95 -12.10
CA SER A 24 3.94 -14.93 -12.11
C SER A 24 3.96 -14.08 -10.83
N ARG A 25 4.08 -14.71 -9.65
CA ARG A 25 4.23 -14.01 -8.36
C ARG A 25 5.50 -13.17 -8.30
N ARG A 26 6.64 -13.73 -8.74
CA ARG A 26 7.92 -13.00 -8.84
C ARG A 26 7.83 -11.82 -9.79
N ARG A 27 7.15 -11.99 -10.94
CA ARG A 27 6.85 -10.87 -11.84
C ARG A 27 6.06 -9.83 -11.07
N ALA A 28 4.92 -10.17 -10.48
CA ALA A 28 4.06 -9.22 -9.76
C ALA A 28 4.71 -8.47 -8.56
N GLY A 29 5.94 -8.84 -8.14
CA GLY A 29 6.62 -8.22 -7.00
C GLY A 29 5.95 -8.55 -5.67
N ILE A 30 5.07 -9.56 -5.65
CA ILE A 30 4.37 -9.98 -4.44
C ILE A 30 5.31 -10.92 -3.68
N PRO A 31 5.78 -10.56 -2.48
CA PRO A 31 6.63 -11.43 -1.68
C PRO A 31 5.94 -12.75 -1.32
N ALA A 32 6.72 -13.75 -0.93
CA ALA A 32 6.18 -15.01 -0.43
C ALA A 32 5.37 -14.76 0.85
N GLY A 33 4.08 -15.12 0.84
CA GLY A 33 3.15 -14.93 1.95
C GLY A 33 1.73 -15.37 1.58
N GLU A 34 0.88 -15.52 2.58
CA GLU A 34 -0.54 -15.82 2.38
C GLU A 34 -1.29 -14.52 2.10
N LEU A 35 -1.81 -14.38 0.88
CA LEU A 35 -2.69 -13.29 0.50
C LEU A 35 -4.07 -13.58 1.08
N PHE A 36 -4.47 -12.84 2.12
CA PHE A 36 -5.78 -13.05 2.76
C PHE A 36 -6.76 -11.88 2.54
N TYR A 37 -6.29 -10.76 1.97
CA TYR A 37 -7.12 -9.60 1.64
C TYR A 37 -6.66 -9.00 0.31
N GLN A 38 -7.60 -8.72 -0.59
CA GLN A 38 -7.31 -8.05 -1.86
C GLN A 38 -8.49 -7.20 -2.32
N ASP A 39 -8.29 -5.88 -2.41
CA ASP A 39 -9.24 -4.93 -3.00
C ASP A 39 -9.02 -4.77 -4.50
N LEU A 40 -8.96 -5.89 -5.22
CA LEU A 40 -9.05 -5.91 -6.68
C LEU A 40 -10.46 -6.36 -7.06
N SER A 41 -11.13 -5.56 -7.89
CA SER A 41 -12.45 -5.89 -8.43
C SER A 41 -12.46 -7.30 -9.02
N GLY A 42 -13.31 -8.18 -8.47
CA GLY A 42 -13.49 -9.56 -8.97
C GLY A 42 -12.80 -10.68 -8.16
N GLN A 43 -12.21 -10.39 -7.00
CA GLN A 43 -11.60 -11.39 -6.11
C GLN A 43 -12.51 -11.69 -4.88
N PRO A 44 -12.47 -12.90 -4.31
CA PRO A 44 -13.39 -13.35 -3.25
C PRO A 44 -13.16 -12.69 -1.87
N PHE A 45 -12.08 -11.92 -1.69
CA PHE A 45 -11.70 -11.31 -0.41
C PHE A 45 -11.98 -9.80 -0.38
N TYR A 46 -13.25 -9.41 -0.57
CA TYR A 46 -13.71 -8.04 -0.37
C TYR A 46 -13.82 -7.75 1.13
N GLY A 47 -12.85 -7.04 1.71
CA GLY A 47 -12.90 -6.69 3.13
C GLY A 47 -13.26 -5.22 3.37
N LYS A 48 -13.93 -4.98 4.51
CA LYS A 48 -14.35 -3.64 4.97
C LYS A 48 -13.13 -2.71 5.15
N PRO A 49 -13.29 -1.38 4.99
CA PRO A 49 -12.24 -0.43 5.34
C PRO A 49 -11.77 -0.62 6.79
N LEU A 50 -10.47 -0.52 7.01
CA LEU A 50 -9.88 -0.50 8.33
C LEU A 50 -10.12 0.86 8.98
N ARG A 51 -10.36 0.87 10.29
CA ARG A 51 -10.61 2.09 11.05
C ARG A 51 -9.78 2.09 12.33
N SER A 52 -9.30 3.28 12.68
CA SER A 52 -8.67 3.58 13.96
C SER A 52 -9.51 4.66 14.64
N HIS A 53 -10.03 4.33 15.82
CA HIS A 53 -10.76 5.30 16.63
C HIS A 53 -9.79 6.18 17.41
N ALA A 54 -8.65 5.62 17.86
CA ALA A 54 -7.66 6.37 18.60
C ALA A 54 -7.00 7.48 17.77
N LEU A 55 -6.76 7.20 16.47
CA LEU A 55 -6.11 8.14 15.55
C LEU A 55 -7.10 8.91 14.68
N GLY A 56 -8.40 8.58 14.73
CA GLY A 56 -9.43 9.23 13.91
C GLY A 56 -9.29 9.01 12.40
N ILE A 57 -8.53 8.00 11.96
CA ILE A 57 -8.30 7.71 10.54
C ILE A 57 -9.02 6.42 10.11
N SER A 58 -9.32 6.35 8.82
CA SER A 58 -9.78 5.12 8.18
C SER A 58 -9.15 4.98 6.80
N GLY A 59 -9.03 3.75 6.33
CA GLY A 59 -8.34 3.47 5.08
C GLY A 59 -8.60 2.05 4.59
N LYS A 60 -8.43 1.85 3.29
CA LYS A 60 -8.60 0.55 2.66
C LYS A 60 -7.34 0.24 1.86
N PRO A 61 -6.41 -0.57 2.40
CA PRO A 61 -5.25 -1.04 1.64
C PRO A 61 -5.70 -1.81 0.39
N ASP A 62 -4.94 -1.77 -0.69
CA ASP A 62 -5.23 -2.60 -1.87
C ASP A 62 -5.10 -4.09 -1.58
N CYS A 63 -4.24 -4.46 -0.62
CA CYS A 63 -3.99 -5.85 -0.25
C CYS A 63 -3.41 -5.94 1.17
N LEU A 64 -3.67 -7.05 1.88
CA LEU A 64 -2.94 -7.43 3.09
C LEU A 64 -2.34 -8.82 2.91
N ILE A 65 -1.06 -8.95 3.26
CA ILE A 65 -0.32 -10.21 3.19
C ILE A 65 0.01 -10.66 4.60
N ARG A 66 -0.35 -11.89 4.96
CA ARG A 66 0.08 -12.52 6.20
C ARG A 66 1.47 -13.12 6.02
N MET A 67 2.38 -12.75 6.90
CA MET A 67 3.75 -13.23 6.98
C MET A 67 4.06 -13.73 8.39
N ALA A 68 5.20 -14.41 8.55
CA ALA A 68 5.64 -14.91 9.86
C ALA A 68 5.82 -13.78 10.90
N GLU A 69 6.26 -12.61 10.44
CA GLU A 69 6.52 -11.43 11.28
C GLU A 69 5.31 -10.51 11.50
N GLY A 70 4.16 -10.81 10.88
CA GLY A 70 2.94 -10.01 11.03
C GLY A 70 2.13 -9.85 9.75
N ILE A 71 1.30 -8.81 9.71
CA ILE A 71 0.48 -8.47 8.54
C ILE A 71 1.08 -7.27 7.80
N VAL A 72 1.29 -7.41 6.50
CA VAL A 72 1.93 -6.42 5.65
C VAL A 72 0.86 -5.79 4.73
N PRO A 73 0.49 -4.52 4.95
CA PRO A 73 -0.37 -3.80 4.02
C PRO A 73 0.37 -3.45 2.73
N VAL A 74 -0.35 -3.51 1.61
CA VAL A 74 0.16 -3.26 0.27
C VAL A 74 -0.68 -2.19 -0.42
N GLU A 75 -0.02 -1.21 -1.01
CA GLU A 75 -0.61 -0.16 -1.85
C GLU A 75 -0.06 -0.26 -3.28
N LEU A 76 -0.94 -0.28 -4.27
CA LEU A 76 -0.64 -0.36 -5.68
C LEU A 76 -0.70 1.03 -6.33
N LYS A 77 0.37 1.44 -7.00
CA LYS A 77 0.46 2.72 -7.69
C LYS A 77 0.61 2.52 -9.19
N LYS A 78 -0.36 3.05 -9.95
CA LYS A 78 -0.38 3.01 -11.43
C LYS A 78 0.77 3.78 -12.10
N SER A 79 1.56 4.56 -11.36
CA SER A 79 2.67 5.31 -11.94
C SER A 79 3.80 4.37 -12.37
N ASN A 80 4.17 4.42 -13.66
CA ASN A 80 5.32 3.70 -14.23
C ASN A 80 6.67 4.38 -13.94
N LYS A 81 6.67 5.55 -13.32
CA LYS A 81 7.89 6.29 -12.95
C LYS A 81 7.94 6.42 -11.44
N PRO A 82 8.55 5.48 -10.71
CA PRO A 82 8.88 5.68 -9.31
C PRO A 82 10.09 6.61 -9.15
N PRO A 83 10.34 7.15 -7.94
CA PRO A 83 11.53 7.94 -7.66
C PRO A 83 12.82 7.17 -8.00
N ALA A 84 13.75 7.83 -8.69
CA ALA A 84 14.95 7.20 -9.28
C ALA A 84 15.89 6.52 -8.25
N ARG A 85 15.83 6.89 -6.97
CA ARG A 85 16.74 6.39 -5.91
C ARG A 85 16.15 5.29 -5.03
N GLY A 86 15.18 4.53 -5.54
CA GLY A 86 14.55 3.47 -4.73
C GLY A 86 13.67 3.99 -3.58
N GLY A 87 13.29 5.27 -3.62
CA GLY A 87 12.39 5.88 -2.65
C GLY A 87 10.91 5.72 -2.98
N VAL A 88 10.06 6.23 -2.10
CA VAL A 88 8.60 6.36 -2.26
C VAL A 88 8.27 7.84 -2.41
N TYR A 89 7.32 8.20 -3.29
CA TYR A 89 6.88 9.59 -3.41
C TYR A 89 6.30 10.07 -2.08
N PRO A 90 6.56 11.32 -1.65
CA PRO A 90 6.04 11.85 -0.39
C PRO A 90 4.51 11.68 -0.25
N SER A 91 3.76 11.88 -1.33
CA SER A 91 2.30 11.69 -1.36
C SER A 91 1.86 10.23 -1.18
N HIS A 92 2.70 9.26 -1.53
CA HIS A 92 2.43 7.83 -1.33
C HIS A 92 2.96 7.36 0.03
N MET A 93 3.97 8.04 0.57
CA MET A 93 4.62 7.68 1.83
C MET A 93 3.63 7.70 2.99
N ILE A 94 2.72 8.70 3.07
CA ILE A 94 1.81 8.84 4.22
C ILE A 94 0.82 7.67 4.36
N GLN A 95 0.42 7.03 3.26
CA GLN A 95 -0.51 5.91 3.30
C GLN A 95 0.11 4.67 3.95
N ALA A 96 1.41 4.43 3.73
CA ALA A 96 2.10 3.25 4.26
C ALA A 96 2.05 3.13 5.79
N PRO A 97 2.56 4.09 6.60
CA PRO A 97 2.44 4.03 8.04
C PRO A 97 0.99 4.15 8.51
N GLY A 98 0.13 4.88 7.78
CA GLY A 98 -1.30 4.95 8.08
C GLY A 98 -1.97 3.56 8.04
N TYR A 99 -1.69 2.75 7.02
CA TYR A 99 -2.21 1.39 6.93
C TYR A 99 -1.59 0.46 7.96
N CYS A 100 -0.29 0.57 8.26
CA CYS A 100 0.30 -0.21 9.34
C CYS A 100 -0.39 0.06 10.68
N ALA A 101 -0.63 1.34 11.01
CA ALA A 101 -1.34 1.73 12.23
C ALA A 101 -2.78 1.16 12.27
N LEU A 102 -3.49 1.22 11.14
CA LEU A 102 -4.84 0.67 11.01
C LEU A 102 -4.88 -0.86 11.19
N VAL A 103 -3.90 -1.57 10.64
CA VAL A 103 -3.77 -3.02 10.82
C VAL A 103 -3.49 -3.35 12.29
N GLU A 104 -2.54 -2.67 12.93
CA GLU A 104 -2.20 -2.92 14.34
C GLU A 104 -3.38 -2.68 15.28
N GLU A 105 -4.10 -1.57 15.11
CA GLU A 105 -5.23 -1.25 15.98
C GLU A 105 -6.44 -2.17 15.71
N GLN A 106 -6.85 -2.34 14.45
CA GLN A 106 -8.09 -3.06 14.17
C GLN A 106 -7.92 -4.58 14.23
N MET A 107 -6.74 -5.10 13.86
CA MET A 107 -6.47 -6.54 13.82
C MET A 107 -5.66 -7.05 15.00
N GLN A 108 -5.16 -6.17 15.88
CA GLN A 108 -4.40 -6.54 17.09
C GLN A 108 -3.18 -7.43 16.78
N VAL A 109 -2.47 -7.13 15.68
CA VAL A 109 -1.29 -7.84 15.20
C VAL A 109 -0.24 -6.86 14.69
N THR A 110 1.03 -7.24 14.75
CA THR A 110 2.14 -6.38 14.28
C THR A 110 2.07 -6.11 12.77
N ALA A 111 2.33 -4.87 12.38
CA ALA A 111 2.50 -4.46 10.97
C ALA A 111 3.87 -3.78 10.78
N PRO A 112 4.97 -4.56 10.73
CA PRO A 112 6.33 -4.02 10.85
C PRO A 112 6.75 -3.13 9.66
N TYR A 113 6.06 -3.25 8.52
CA TYR A 113 6.28 -2.45 7.32
C TYR A 113 5.08 -2.54 6.39
N ALA A 114 4.99 -1.59 5.47
CA ALA A 114 4.09 -1.63 4.32
C ALA A 114 4.89 -1.79 3.02
N LEU A 115 4.20 -2.23 1.96
CA LEU A 115 4.74 -2.28 0.62
C LEU A 115 4.01 -1.31 -0.30
N VAL A 116 4.77 -0.53 -1.06
CA VAL A 116 4.26 0.29 -2.15
C VAL A 116 4.76 -0.32 -3.46
N ILE A 117 3.86 -0.81 -4.29
CA ILE A 117 4.18 -1.45 -5.57
C ILE A 117 3.82 -0.50 -6.69
N TYR A 118 4.84 -0.03 -7.41
CA TYR A 118 4.65 0.79 -8.61
C TYR A 118 4.43 -0.09 -9.84
N ALA A 119 3.71 0.44 -10.83
CA ALA A 119 3.54 -0.20 -12.11
C ALA A 119 4.90 -0.45 -12.80
N GLY A 120 5.03 -1.59 -13.47
CA GLY A 120 6.33 -2.17 -13.81
C GLY A 120 7.00 -2.95 -12.66
N GLN A 121 6.24 -3.25 -11.60
CA GLN A 121 6.59 -4.22 -10.54
C GLN A 121 7.76 -3.77 -9.65
N GLN A 122 7.92 -2.46 -9.49
CA GLN A 122 8.94 -1.89 -8.61
C GLN A 122 8.40 -1.79 -7.18
N VAL A 123 8.80 -2.75 -6.35
CA VAL A 123 8.39 -2.85 -4.95
C VAL A 123 9.25 -1.93 -4.09
N ARG A 124 8.61 -1.23 -3.14
CA ARG A 124 9.25 -0.39 -2.15
C ARG A 124 8.75 -0.77 -0.76
N ARG A 125 9.69 -1.07 0.14
CA ARG A 125 9.40 -1.34 1.54
C ARG A 125 9.43 -0.05 2.34
N VAL A 126 8.43 0.12 3.18
CA VAL A 126 8.31 1.24 4.11
C VAL A 126 8.17 0.66 5.51
N ASP A 127 9.31 0.48 6.20
CA ASP A 127 9.34 0.11 7.63
C ASP A 127 8.47 1.01 8.51
N PHE A 128 7.78 0.45 9.48
CA PHE A 128 6.95 1.20 10.42
C PHE A 128 7.67 1.40 11.75
N THR A 129 8.76 2.17 11.68
CA THR A 129 9.62 2.50 12.82
C THR A 129 8.92 3.48 13.78
N GLU A 130 9.43 3.60 15.01
CA GLU A 130 8.95 4.60 15.98
C GLU A 130 9.02 6.04 15.45
N GLU A 131 10.06 6.37 14.68
CA GLU A 131 10.16 7.67 14.00
C GLU A 131 8.98 7.89 13.04
N ARG A 132 8.61 6.87 12.26
CA ARG A 132 7.49 6.95 11.32
C ARG A 132 6.13 6.93 12.01
N ARG A 133 6.01 6.26 13.15
CA ARG A 133 4.83 6.36 14.02
C ARG A 133 4.65 7.79 14.50
N LYS A 134 5.70 8.39 15.06
CA LYS A 134 5.67 9.78 15.51
C LYS A 134 5.34 10.73 14.37
N TRP A 135 5.98 10.57 13.21
CA TRP A 135 5.69 11.37 12.03
C TRP A 135 4.22 11.26 11.57
N LEU A 136 3.63 10.06 11.60
CA LEU A 136 2.21 9.86 11.30
C LEU A 136 1.32 10.61 12.30
N LEU A 137 1.58 10.48 13.60
CA LEU A 137 0.82 11.14 14.65
C LEU A 137 0.89 12.67 14.53
N ASP A 138 2.09 13.21 14.32
CA ASP A 138 2.31 14.64 14.11
C ASP A 138 1.55 15.14 12.88
N THR A 139 1.54 14.35 11.79
CA THR A 139 0.82 14.69 10.57
C THR A 139 -0.70 14.70 10.78
N ILE A 140 -1.25 13.73 11.52
CA ILE A 140 -2.68 13.69 11.85
C ILE A 140 -3.06 14.91 12.69
N CYS A 141 -2.27 15.23 13.72
CA CYS A 141 -2.49 16.42 14.55
C CYS A 141 -2.49 17.71 13.73
N GLN A 142 -1.57 17.85 12.76
CA GLN A 142 -1.54 18.99 11.85
C GLN A 142 -2.81 19.08 10.99
N LEU A 143 -3.31 17.96 10.48
CA LEU A 143 -4.55 17.91 9.69
C LEU A 143 -5.76 18.32 10.53
N GLU A 144 -5.86 17.82 11.76
CA GLU A 144 -6.94 18.21 12.68
C GLU A 144 -6.90 19.70 13.01
N CYS A 145 -5.71 20.25 13.27
CA CYS A 145 -5.54 21.67 13.56
C CYS A 145 -5.89 22.54 12.35
N ALA A 146 -5.46 22.16 11.15
CA ALA A 146 -5.82 22.84 9.91
C ALA A 146 -7.33 22.81 9.65
N GLY A 147 -7.97 21.66 9.91
CA GLY A 147 -9.43 21.50 9.82
C GLY A 147 -10.18 22.41 10.79
N LYS A 148 -9.76 22.47 12.06
CA LYS A 148 -10.34 23.37 13.08
C LYS A 148 -10.21 24.84 12.70
N ARG A 149 -9.04 25.24 12.16
CA ARG A 149 -8.78 26.61 11.70
C ARG A 149 -9.44 26.94 10.36
N ARG A 150 -9.94 25.93 9.63
CA ARG A 150 -10.41 26.02 8.24
C ARG A 150 -9.39 26.71 7.32
N SER A 151 -8.11 26.44 7.56
CA SER A 151 -7.01 27.08 6.84
C SER A 151 -5.86 26.09 6.69
N ALA A 152 -5.33 26.01 5.47
CA ALA A 152 -4.16 25.21 5.13
C ALA A 152 -3.35 25.96 4.07
N ASN A 153 -2.05 26.11 4.33
CA ASN A 153 -1.14 26.75 3.39
C ASN A 153 -0.61 25.72 2.37
N ARG A 154 -0.33 26.20 1.16
CA ARG A 154 0.43 25.46 0.15
C ARG A 154 1.78 25.01 0.72
N ASN A 155 2.13 23.76 0.51
CA ASN A 155 3.34 23.15 1.06
C ASN A 155 4.44 22.87 0.01
N HIS A 156 4.37 23.49 -1.16
CA HIS A 156 5.29 23.18 -2.27
C HIS A 156 5.46 24.35 -3.23
N GLU A 157 6.58 24.38 -3.95
CA GLU A 157 6.87 25.35 -5.02
C GLU A 157 6.66 24.80 -6.45
N HIS A 158 5.91 23.69 -6.59
CA HIS A 158 5.65 23.06 -7.89
C HIS A 158 4.39 23.57 -8.61
N ARG A 159 4.55 24.46 -9.61
CA ARG A 159 3.46 24.97 -10.48
C ARG A 159 2.54 23.88 -11.04
N ALA A 160 3.13 22.78 -11.51
CA ALA A 160 2.38 21.67 -12.11
C ALA A 160 1.37 20.99 -11.16
N ARG A 161 1.57 21.07 -9.84
CA ARG A 161 0.61 20.59 -8.84
C ARG A 161 -0.56 21.57 -8.68
N CYS A 162 -0.29 22.89 -8.64
CA CYS A 162 -1.34 23.91 -8.61
C CYS A 162 -2.21 23.86 -9.86
N MET A 163 -1.63 23.68 -11.05
CA MET A 163 -2.38 23.63 -12.31
C MET A 163 -3.42 22.50 -12.37
N ARG A 164 -3.19 21.39 -11.65
CA ARG A 164 -4.06 20.21 -11.59
C ARG A 164 -4.82 20.07 -10.27
N CYS A 165 -4.74 21.08 -9.39
CA CYS A 165 -5.37 21.04 -8.08
C CYS A 165 -6.87 21.36 -8.23
N GLY A 166 -7.74 20.49 -7.72
CA GLY A 166 -9.19 20.74 -7.71
C GLY A 166 -9.63 21.94 -6.88
N LEU A 167 -8.76 22.42 -5.97
CA LEU A 167 -9.01 23.60 -5.14
C LEU A 167 -8.40 24.90 -5.71
N ARG A 168 -7.81 24.86 -6.93
CA ARG A 168 -7.05 25.99 -7.50
C ARG A 168 -7.85 27.29 -7.53
N LEU A 169 -9.13 27.24 -7.93
CA LEU A 169 -9.98 28.43 -8.08
C LEU A 169 -10.23 29.17 -6.75
N GLY A 170 -10.20 28.45 -5.63
CA GLY A 170 -10.38 29.00 -4.29
C GLY A 170 -9.09 29.16 -3.49
N CYS A 171 -7.92 28.97 -4.11
CA CYS A 171 -6.63 29.03 -3.44
C CYS A 171 -5.91 30.34 -3.79
N ASP A 172 -5.77 31.21 -2.78
CA ASP A 172 -5.03 32.48 -2.83
C ASP A 172 -3.50 32.31 -2.95
N GLN A 173 -3.00 31.10 -2.73
CA GLN A 173 -1.59 30.73 -2.82
C GLN A 173 -1.25 29.91 -4.08
N ALA A 174 -2.17 29.82 -5.04
CA ALA A 174 -1.94 29.05 -6.26
C ALA A 174 -0.79 29.64 -7.09
N LEU A 175 0.18 28.79 -7.45
CA LEU A 175 1.21 29.20 -8.39
C LEU A 175 0.65 29.26 -9.82
N LEU A 176 1.03 30.31 -10.53
CA LEU A 176 0.75 30.53 -11.95
C LEU A 176 1.65 29.68 -12.85
#